data_AF-A0A4V2NH57-F1
#
_entry.id   AF-A0A4V2NH57-F1
#
_cell.length_a   1.000
_cell.length_b   1.000
_cell.length_c   1.000
_cell.angle_alpha   90.00
_cell.angle_beta   90.00
_cell.angle_gamma   90.00
#
_symmetry.space_group_name_H-M   'P 1'
#
loop_
_entity.id
_entity.type
_entity.pdbx_description
1 polymer ?
#
loop_
_entity_poly.entity_id
_entity_poly.type
_entity_poly.pdbx_seq_one_letter_code
_entity_poly.pdbx_strand_id
1 'polypeptide(L)'
;MRDLALCHLQRLRLMLLFARVGHRFDCVASRVADFVVESCGGLLYYGERHAHLQAGSRPPLLLDEEGREPWLVQLWYAFEDVGFPPALRADFWGWAKRLSEHRLAPHARHAGRTRYTYDTVRSWFLTPAAGERLAGLATRRSP
;
A
#
# COMPACT_ATOMS: atom_id res chain seq x y z
N MET A 1 8.94 -1.30 6.58
CA MET A 1 8.77 -1.13 5.12
C MET A 1 8.67 -2.45 4.38
N ARG A 2 9.67 -3.33 4.51
CA ARG A 2 9.65 -4.65 3.85
C ARG A 2 8.48 -5.52 4.30
N ASP A 3 8.22 -5.58 5.61
CA ASP A 3 7.11 -6.36 6.18
C ASP A 3 5.74 -5.82 5.75
N LEU A 4 5.61 -4.49 5.68
CA LEU A 4 4.41 -3.85 5.11
C LEU A 4 4.17 -4.30 3.68
N ALA A 5 5.20 -4.28 2.83
CA ALA A 5 5.09 -4.67 1.43
C ALA A 5 4.73 -6.17 1.29
N LEU A 6 5.32 -7.04 2.10
CA LEU A 6 5.00 -8.46 2.10
C LEU A 6 3.58 -8.73 2.60
N CYS A 7 3.17 -8.12 3.71
CA CYS A 7 1.82 -8.22 4.26
C CYS A 7 0.77 -7.74 3.23
N HIS A 8 1.04 -6.61 2.58
CA HIS A 8 0.19 -6.08 1.52
C HIS A 8 0.04 -7.06 0.35
N LEU A 9 1.14 -7.64 -0.12
CA LEU A 9 1.12 -8.63 -1.21
C LEU A 9 0.37 -9.90 -0.78
N GLN A 10 0.59 -10.39 0.44
CA GLN A 10 -0.16 -11.53 0.98
C GLN A 10 -1.67 -11.26 1.02
N ARG A 11 -2.09 -10.06 1.41
CA ARG A 11 -3.50 -9.66 1.35
C ARG A 11 -4.05 -9.67 -0.07
N LEU A 12 -3.27 -9.20 -1.05
CA LEU A 12 -3.68 -9.22 -2.46
C LEU A 12 -3.82 -10.65 -2.97
N ARG A 13 -2.90 -11.56 -2.63
CA ARG A 13 -2.95 -12.98 -3.02
C ARG A 13 -4.27 -13.66 -2.66
N LEU A 14 -4.90 -13.26 -1.56
CA LEU A 14 -6.17 -13.82 -1.08
C LEU A 14 -7.39 -13.28 -1.85
N MET A 15 -7.22 -12.22 -2.65
CA MET A 15 -8.29 -11.70 -3.51
C MET A 15 -8.34 -12.48 -4.82
N LEU A 16 -9.56 -12.85 -5.25
CA LEU A 16 -9.80 -13.62 -6.48
C LEU A 16 -9.13 -13.00 -7.73
N LEU A 17 -9.03 -11.67 -7.77
CA LEU A 17 -8.35 -10.90 -8.83
C LEU A 17 -6.84 -11.23 -8.95
N PHE A 18 -6.19 -11.66 -7.88
CA PHE A 18 -4.75 -11.97 -7.84
C PHE A 18 -4.44 -13.44 -7.50
N ALA A 19 -5.46 -14.26 -7.24
CA ALA A 19 -5.32 -15.67 -6.88
C ALA A 19 -4.69 -16.54 -8.00
N ARG A 20 -4.65 -16.05 -9.24
CA ARG A 20 -4.05 -16.75 -10.40
C ARG A 20 -2.51 -16.72 -10.41
N VAL A 21 -1.87 -15.99 -9.51
CA VAL A 21 -0.41 -15.96 -9.41
C VAL A 21 0.05 -17.21 -8.65
N GLY A 22 0.37 -18.27 -9.40
CA GLY A 22 0.75 -19.59 -8.88
C GLY A 22 2.10 -19.61 -8.14
N HIS A 23 2.83 -20.73 -8.25
CA HIS A 23 4.06 -21.08 -7.49
C HIS A 23 5.21 -20.05 -7.45
N ARG A 24 5.13 -18.94 -8.23
CA ARG A 24 6.14 -17.86 -8.24
C ARG A 24 5.76 -16.62 -7.44
N PHE A 25 4.59 -16.62 -6.79
CA PHE A 25 4.10 -15.47 -6.03
C PHE A 25 5.14 -14.96 -5.04
N ASP A 26 5.72 -15.85 -4.23
CA ASP A 26 6.63 -15.46 -3.15
C ASP A 26 7.93 -14.83 -3.69
N CYS A 27 8.42 -15.31 -4.84
CA CYS A 27 9.54 -14.70 -5.54
C CYS A 27 9.22 -13.28 -6.02
N VAL A 28 8.05 -13.09 -6.64
CA VAL A 28 7.60 -11.75 -7.09
C VAL A 28 7.37 -10.84 -5.88
N ALA A 29 6.77 -11.36 -4.82
CA ALA A 29 6.50 -10.62 -3.60
C ALA A 29 7.77 -10.13 -2.93
N SER A 30 8.80 -10.99 -2.84
CA SER A 30 10.10 -10.60 -2.32
C SER A 30 10.77 -9.51 -3.16
N ARG A 31 10.71 -9.61 -4.51
CA ARG A 31 11.28 -8.59 -5.40
C ARG A 31 10.57 -7.24 -5.25
N VAL A 32 9.23 -7.25 -5.18
CA VAL A 32 8.45 -6.04 -4.95
C VAL A 32 8.77 -5.44 -3.58
N ALA A 33 8.92 -6.26 -2.53
CA ALA A 33 9.26 -5.78 -1.20
C ALA A 33 10.64 -5.11 -1.16
N ASP A 34 11.65 -5.68 -1.82
CA ASP A 34 12.97 -5.08 -1.95
C ASP A 34 12.88 -3.74 -2.73
N PHE A 35 12.06 -3.67 -3.79
CA PHE A 35 11.80 -2.42 -4.53
C PHE A 35 11.14 -1.33 -3.66
N VAL A 36 10.19 -1.69 -2.80
CA VAL A 36 9.54 -0.74 -1.87
C VAL A 36 10.54 -0.18 -0.88
N VAL A 37 11.40 -1.03 -0.31
CA VAL A 37 12.44 -0.60 0.65
C VAL A 37 13.37 0.43 0.02
N GLU A 38 13.88 0.12 -1.18
CA GLU A 38 14.80 1.01 -1.90
C GLU A 38 14.10 2.32 -2.31
N SER A 39 12.86 2.25 -2.81
CA SER A 39 12.08 3.45 -3.21
C SER A 39 11.78 4.41 -2.06
N CYS A 40 11.84 3.92 -0.82
CA CYS A 40 11.66 4.72 0.39
C CYS A 40 12.98 5.15 1.03
N GLY A 41 14.11 5.04 0.32
CA GLY A 41 15.44 5.48 0.79
C GLY A 41 16.16 4.45 1.66
N GLY A 42 15.70 3.20 1.69
CA GLY A 42 16.42 2.09 2.32
C GLY A 42 17.63 1.62 1.51
N LEU A 43 18.30 0.60 2.03
CA LEU A 43 19.44 -0.05 1.36
C LEU A 43 19.05 -0.57 -0.05
N LEU A 44 20.04 -0.63 -0.95
CA LEU A 44 19.92 -0.95 -2.38
C LEU A 44 19.65 -2.44 -2.68
N TYR A 45 18.75 -3.07 -1.92
CA TYR A 45 18.47 -4.50 -2.04
C TYR A 45 17.91 -4.88 -3.42
N TYR A 46 17.13 -4.00 -4.05
CA TYR A 46 16.53 -4.30 -5.35
C TYR A 46 17.56 -4.12 -6.48
N GLY A 47 18.21 -2.95 -6.52
CA GLY A 47 19.22 -2.62 -7.52
C GLY A 47 20.40 -3.58 -7.53
N GLU A 48 20.90 -4.00 -6.37
CA GLU A 48 22.03 -4.93 -6.27
C GLU A 48 21.66 -6.37 -6.66
N ARG A 49 20.55 -6.89 -6.12
CA ARG A 49 20.11 -8.28 -6.38
C ARG A 49 19.54 -8.47 -7.78
N HIS A 50 19.13 -7.38 -8.42
CA HIS A 50 18.49 -7.40 -9.73
C HIS A 50 19.22 -6.52 -10.76
N ALA A 51 20.50 -6.22 -10.56
CA ALA A 51 21.34 -5.38 -11.44
C ALA A 51 21.39 -5.85 -12.91
N HIS A 52 21.10 -7.14 -13.16
CA HIS A 52 20.97 -7.70 -14.51
C HIS A 52 19.68 -7.26 -15.24
N LEU A 53 18.69 -6.79 -14.49
CA LEU A 53 17.53 -6.12 -15.06
C LEU A 53 17.94 -4.67 -15.34
N GLN A 54 17.81 -4.22 -16.60
CA GLN A 54 18.16 -2.87 -17.09
C GLN A 54 17.89 -1.78 -16.04
N ALA A 55 18.82 -0.84 -15.82
CA ALA A 55 18.62 0.27 -14.89
C ALA A 55 17.27 0.97 -15.17
N GLY A 56 16.34 0.90 -14.22
CA GLY A 56 14.96 1.39 -14.39
C GLY A 56 13.89 0.31 -14.67
N SER A 57 14.26 -0.96 -14.74
CA SER A 57 13.35 -2.11 -14.80
C SER A 57 12.64 -2.30 -13.46
N ARG A 58 11.62 -1.47 -13.23
CA ARG A 58 10.71 -1.65 -12.11
C ARG A 58 9.95 -2.99 -12.27
N PRO A 59 9.62 -3.71 -11.18
CA PRO A 59 8.89 -4.97 -11.28
C PRO A 59 7.59 -4.73 -12.06
N PRO A 60 7.24 -5.49 -13.12
CA PRO A 60 5.99 -5.28 -13.83
C PRO A 60 4.83 -5.63 -12.90
N LEU A 61 4.20 -4.61 -12.34
CA LEU A 61 2.89 -4.69 -11.72
C LEU A 61 2.01 -3.81 -12.59
N LEU A 62 1.18 -4.44 -13.42
CA LEU A 62 0.16 -3.77 -14.19
C LEU A 62 -1.16 -3.90 -13.45
N LEU A 63 -1.76 -2.77 -13.10
CA LEU A 63 -3.10 -2.69 -12.53
C LEU A 63 -4.06 -2.27 -13.64
N ASP A 64 -5.25 -2.84 -13.68
CA ASP A 64 -6.40 -2.27 -14.37
C ASP A 64 -7.16 -1.32 -13.43
N GLU A 65 -8.22 -0.68 -13.94
CA GLU A 65 -9.08 0.18 -13.14
C GLU A 65 -9.67 -0.56 -11.94
N GLU A 66 -10.14 -1.79 -12.17
CA GLU A 66 -10.78 -2.63 -11.16
C GLU A 66 -9.82 -3.13 -10.08
N GLY A 67 -8.56 -3.40 -10.43
CA GLY A 67 -7.54 -3.92 -9.52
C GLY A 67 -6.85 -2.84 -8.70
N ARG A 68 -6.85 -1.57 -9.14
CA ARG A 68 -6.19 -0.47 -8.42
C ARG A 68 -6.88 -0.13 -7.10
N GLU A 69 -8.20 -0.10 -7.05
CA GLU A 69 -8.91 0.23 -5.80
C GLU A 69 -8.71 -0.84 -4.72
N PRO A 70 -8.90 -2.15 -5.01
CA PRO A 70 -8.49 -3.23 -4.13
C PRO A 70 -7.03 -3.13 -3.68
N TRP A 71 -6.12 -2.76 -4.58
CA TRP A 71 -4.71 -2.59 -4.25
C TRP A 71 -4.50 -1.54 -3.15
N LEU A 72 -5.15 -0.37 -3.26
CA LEU A 72 -5.06 0.69 -2.26
C LEU A 72 -5.78 0.33 -0.94
N VAL A 73 -6.94 -0.31 -1.01
CA VAL A 73 -7.68 -0.73 0.19
C VAL A 73 -6.90 -1.78 0.99
N GLN A 74 -6.32 -2.77 0.33
CA GLN A 74 -5.50 -3.78 1.03
C GLN A 74 -4.22 -3.18 1.61
N LEU A 75 -3.68 -2.12 1.02
CA LEU A 75 -2.56 -1.40 1.60
C LEU A 75 -2.96 -0.74 2.93
N TRP A 76 -4.16 -0.16 2.99
CA TRP A 76 -4.66 0.43 4.24
C TRP A 76 -4.70 -0.60 5.37
N TYR A 77 -5.31 -1.76 5.11
CA TYR A 77 -5.34 -2.81 6.12
C TYR A 77 -3.96 -3.35 6.48
N ALA A 78 -3.04 -3.42 5.52
CA ALA A 78 -1.65 -3.80 5.79
C ALA A 78 -0.96 -2.82 6.75
N PHE A 79 -1.33 -1.53 6.77
CA PHE A 79 -0.82 -0.60 7.79
C PHE A 79 -1.25 -1.00 9.20
N GLU A 80 -2.48 -1.49 9.37
CA GLU A 80 -2.98 -1.91 10.68
C GLU A 80 -2.32 -3.22 11.11
N ASP A 81 -2.27 -4.21 10.22
CA ASP A 81 -1.74 -5.54 10.54
C ASP A 81 -0.28 -5.51 11.00
N VAL A 82 0.54 -4.64 10.41
CA VAL A 82 1.96 -4.51 10.76
C VAL A 82 2.25 -3.40 11.78
N GLY A 83 1.20 -2.73 12.29
CA GLY A 83 1.37 -1.60 13.21
C GLY A 83 2.18 -0.44 12.62
N PHE A 84 1.99 -0.14 11.33
CA PHE A 84 2.79 0.84 10.62
C PHE A 84 2.67 2.25 11.25
N PRO A 85 3.77 2.98 11.48
CA PRO A 85 3.75 4.24 12.23
C PRO A 85 2.77 5.27 11.66
N PRO A 86 1.79 5.77 12.44
CA PRO A 86 0.78 6.72 11.94
C PRO A 86 1.38 7.98 11.31
N ALA A 87 2.51 8.46 11.84
CA ALA A 87 3.22 9.61 11.32
C ALA A 87 3.74 9.43 9.88
N LEU A 88 3.99 8.19 9.45
CA LEU A 88 4.51 7.87 8.11
C LEU A 88 3.43 7.41 7.13
N ARG A 89 2.21 7.11 7.62
CA ARG A 89 1.12 6.57 6.79
C ARG A 89 0.71 7.53 5.67
N ALA A 90 0.62 8.83 5.95
CA ALA A 90 0.21 9.83 4.97
C ALA A 90 1.21 9.96 3.81
N ASP A 91 2.51 10.02 4.13
CA ASP A 91 3.58 10.11 3.13
C ASP A 91 3.66 8.83 2.29
N PHE A 92 3.60 7.66 2.95
CA PHE A 92 3.60 6.39 2.24
C PHE A 92 2.37 6.23 1.37
N TRP A 93 1.18 6.63 1.84
CA TRP A 93 -0.04 6.61 1.05
C TRP A 93 0.07 7.50 -0.19
N GLY A 94 0.59 8.72 -0.03
CA GLY A 94 0.81 9.64 -1.15
C GLY A 94 1.77 9.07 -2.20
N TRP A 95 2.86 8.45 -1.76
CA TRP A 95 3.79 7.73 -2.63
C TRP A 95 3.12 6.54 -3.33
N ALA A 96 2.43 5.66 -2.60
CA ALA A 96 1.80 4.45 -3.10
C ALA A 96 0.69 4.77 -4.11
N LYS A 97 -0.10 5.83 -3.85
CA LYS A 97 -1.12 6.33 -4.78
C LYS A 97 -0.51 6.74 -6.12
N ARG A 98 0.54 7.57 -6.12
CA ARG A 98 1.24 7.96 -7.36
C ARG A 98 1.85 6.75 -8.06
N LEU A 99 2.45 5.84 -7.32
CA LEU A 99 3.00 4.59 -7.86
C LEU A 99 1.92 3.79 -8.57
N SER A 100 0.76 3.59 -7.95
CA SER A 100 -0.36 2.84 -8.52
C SER A 100 -0.85 3.44 -9.85
N GLU A 101 -0.84 4.77 -9.99
CA GLU A 101 -1.23 5.46 -11.23
C GLU A 101 -0.24 5.21 -12.38
N HIS A 102 1.06 5.22 -12.07
CA HIS A 102 2.10 4.86 -13.05
C HIS A 102 2.07 3.38 -13.43
N ARG A 103 1.49 2.53 -12.58
CA ARG A 103 1.35 1.09 -12.79
C ARG A 103 0.06 0.69 -13.49
N LEU A 104 -0.82 1.64 -13.79
CA LEU A 104 -2.02 1.32 -14.57
C LEU A 104 -1.67 0.92 -16.00
N ALA A 105 -2.40 -0.05 -16.53
CA ALA A 105 -2.39 -0.41 -17.94
C ALA A 105 -2.74 0.82 -18.80
N PRO A 106 -2.18 0.96 -20.02
CA PRO A 106 -2.36 2.18 -20.83
C PRO A 106 -3.83 2.57 -21.07
N HIS A 107 -4.71 1.60 -21.34
CA HIS A 107 -6.15 1.84 -21.50
C HIS A 107 -6.78 2.40 -20.22
N ALA A 108 -6.29 1.95 -19.07
CA ALA A 108 -6.77 2.35 -17.74
C ALA A 108 -6.33 3.73 -17.26
N ARG A 109 -5.46 4.39 -18.03
CA ARG A 109 -4.92 5.71 -17.65
C ARG A 109 -5.84 6.87 -17.98
N HIS A 110 -6.84 6.67 -18.83
CA HIS A 110 -7.70 7.74 -19.33
C HIS A 110 -9.12 7.74 -18.74
N ALA A 111 -9.48 6.70 -17.97
CA ALA A 111 -10.72 6.69 -17.22
C ALA A 111 -10.73 7.80 -16.14
N GLY A 112 -11.85 8.52 -16.01
CA GLY A 112 -12.07 9.47 -14.92
C GLY A 112 -12.00 8.73 -13.58
N ARG A 113 -10.99 9.04 -12.76
CA ARG A 113 -10.69 8.27 -11.54
C ARG A 113 -11.03 9.03 -10.27
N THR A 114 -11.61 8.32 -9.32
CA THR A 114 -11.84 8.81 -7.97
C THR A 114 -10.49 9.04 -7.26
N ARG A 115 -10.27 10.28 -6.81
CA ARG A 115 -9.06 10.65 -6.07
C ARG A 115 -9.29 10.45 -4.58
N TYR A 116 -8.91 9.30 -4.05
CA TYR A 116 -8.90 9.08 -2.60
C TYR A 116 -7.70 9.80 -1.96
N THR A 117 -7.94 10.80 -1.11
CA THR A 117 -6.90 11.40 -0.27
C THR A 117 -6.67 10.51 0.95
N TYR A 118 -5.54 10.69 1.65
CA TYR A 118 -5.27 9.95 2.88
C TYR A 118 -6.39 10.15 3.91
N ASP A 119 -6.82 11.40 4.13
CA ASP A 119 -7.87 11.71 5.12
C ASP A 119 -9.24 11.17 4.73
N THR A 120 -9.58 11.15 3.43
CA THR A 120 -10.82 10.51 2.96
C THR A 120 -10.82 9.02 3.27
N VAL A 121 -9.73 8.31 3.03
CA VAL A 121 -9.68 6.88 3.36
C VAL A 121 -9.66 6.68 4.86
N ARG A 122 -8.88 7.49 5.59
CA ARG A 122 -8.81 7.45 7.05
C ARG A 122 -10.19 7.54 7.69
N SER A 123 -11.05 8.44 7.21
CA SER A 123 -12.38 8.64 7.80
C SER A 123 -13.29 7.42 7.69
N TRP A 124 -13.10 6.55 6.68
CA TRP A 124 -13.86 5.31 6.55
C TRP A 124 -13.52 4.28 7.63
N PHE A 125 -12.31 4.37 8.19
CA PHE A 125 -11.80 3.44 9.19
C PHE A 125 -11.79 4.03 10.61
N LEU A 126 -12.15 5.31 10.77
CA LEU A 126 -12.39 5.88 12.09
C LEU A 126 -13.67 5.27 12.67
N THR A 127 -13.51 4.38 13.64
CA THR A 127 -14.65 3.88 14.42
C THR A 127 -15.20 5.02 15.29
N PRO A 128 -16.52 5.26 15.35
CA PRO A 128 -17.12 6.30 16.20
C PRO A 128 -16.71 6.20 17.68
N ALA A 129 -16.41 4.99 18.16
CA ALA A 129 -16.06 4.70 19.56
C ALA A 129 -14.72 5.31 20.02
N ALA A 130 -13.83 5.74 19.13
CA ALA A 130 -12.57 6.41 19.50
C ALA A 130 -12.79 7.87 19.92
N GLY A 131 -13.85 8.52 19.43
CA GLY A 131 -14.20 9.90 19.77
C GLY A 131 -14.76 10.06 21.19
N GLU A 132 -15.54 9.08 21.67
CA GLU A 132 -16.15 9.13 23.01
C GLU A 132 -15.13 8.93 24.15
N ARG A 133 -14.06 8.14 23.94
CA ARG A 133 -13.03 7.95 24.98
C ARG A 133 -12.20 9.20 25.24
N LEU A 134 -11.96 10.02 24.21
CA LEU A 134 -11.25 11.30 24.36
C LEU A 134 -12.16 12.38 24.98
N ALA A 135 -13.46 12.39 24.64
CA ALA A 135 -14.43 13.30 25.26
C ALA A 135 -14.73 12.94 26.74
N GLY A 136 -14.76 11.65 27.08
CA GLY A 136 -15.00 11.16 28.45
C GLY A 136 -13.84 11.38 29.42
N LEU A 137 -12.61 11.50 28.91
CA LEU A 137 -11.43 11.86 29.71
C LEU A 137 -11.34 13.36 29.99
N ALA A 138 -11.83 14.21 29.09
CA ALA A 138 -11.88 15.66 29.29
C ALA A 138 -12.97 16.09 30.28
N THR A 139 -14.06 15.33 30.42
CA THR A 139 -15.18 15.62 31.33
C THR A 139 -14.98 15.09 32.76
N ARG A 140 -13.98 14.22 33.01
CA ARG A 140 -13.68 13.68 34.35
C ARG A 140 -12.63 14.46 35.15
N ARG A 141 -12.15 15.61 34.65
CA ARG A 141 -11.10 16.43 35.31
C ARG A 141 -11.56 17.86 35.66
N SER A 142 -12.79 18.03 36.11
CA SER A 142 -13.21 19.25 36.82
C SER A 142 -13.87 18.87 38.15
N PRO A 143 -13.17 19.01 39.29
CA PRO A 143 -13.80 19.23 40.58
C PRO A 143 -14.41 20.63 40.67
#